data_AF-A0A8T6LTX2-F1
#
_entry.id   AF-A0A8T6LTX2-F1
#
_cell.length_a   1.000
_cell.length_b   1.000
_cell.length_c   1.000
_cell.angle_alpha   90.00
_cell.angle_beta   90.00
_cell.angle_gamma   90.00
#
_symmetry.space_group_name_H-M   'P 1'
#
loop_
_entity.id
_entity.type
_entity.pdbx_description
1 polymer ?
#
loop_
_entity_poly.entity_id
_entity_poly.type
_entity_poly.pdbx_seq_one_letter_code
_entity_poly.pdbx_strand_id
1 'polypeptide(L)' 'NELNLVYKGRMDDSPRDPMNVQTHELDDAIQAMLAGSTPAISSTESIGCSVKWKM' A
#
# COMPACT_ATOMS: atom_id res chain seq x y z
N ASN A 1 15.13 -1.06 -18.75
CA ASN A 1 14.47 -0.95 -17.43
C ASN A 1 13.04 -1.40 -17.55
N GLU A 2 12.68 -2.45 -16.81
CA GLU A 2 11.30 -2.90 -16.67
C GLU A 2 10.76 -2.34 -15.36
N LEU A 3 9.65 -1.59 -15.42
CA LEU A 3 8.94 -1.11 -14.23
C LEU A 3 7.96 -2.21 -13.80
N ASN A 4 8.40 -3.07 -12.90
CA ASN A 4 7.59 -4.15 -12.35
C ASN A 4 6.84 -3.70 -11.09
N LEU A 5 5.57 -4.10 -10.98
CA LEU A 5 4.75 -3.83 -9.80
C LEU A 5 5.24 -4.69 -8.62
N VAL A 6 5.70 -4.05 -7.55
CA VAL A 6 6.23 -4.73 -6.35
C VAL A 6 5.26 -4.73 -5.17
N TYR A 7 4.32 -3.79 -5.14
CA TYR A 7 3.30 -3.69 -4.11
C TYR A 7 2.00 -3.08 -4.64
N LYS A 8 0.85 -3.58 -4.18
CA LYS A 8 -0.47 -2.97 -4.41
C LYS A 8 -1.39 -3.18 -3.20
N GLY A 9 -2.28 -2.23 -2.92
CA GLY A 9 -3.30 -2.41 -1.88
C GLY A 9 -3.52 -1.16 -1.05
N ARG A 10 -3.70 -1.33 0.26
CA ARG A 10 -3.86 -0.22 1.22
C ARG A 10 -2.52 0.46 1.53
N MET A 11 -2.62 1.68 2.04
CA MET A 11 -1.47 2.41 2.58
C MET A 11 -1.14 1.93 4.00
N ASP A 12 -2.20 1.84 4.80
CA ASP A 12 -2.24 1.45 6.20
C ASP A 12 -3.59 0.79 6.52
N ASP A 13 -3.78 0.32 7.75
CA ASP A 13 -5.03 -0.30 8.21
C ASP A 13 -6.11 0.69 8.67
N SER A 14 -5.82 2.00 8.74
CA SER A 14 -6.76 3.02 9.20
C SER A 14 -7.03 4.11 8.15
N PRO A 15 -7.91 3.83 7.16
CA PRO A 15 -8.18 4.73 6.04
C PRO A 15 -8.90 6.05 6.43
N ARG A 16 -9.39 6.17 7.66
CA ARG A 16 -10.25 7.29 8.11
C ARG A 16 -9.66 8.08 9.27
N ASP A 17 -8.90 7.42 10.14
CA ASP A 17 -8.38 8.05 11.34
C ASP A 17 -6.88 7.77 11.48
N PRO A 18 -6.02 8.77 11.23
CA PRO A 18 -4.58 8.59 11.29
C PRO A 18 -4.08 8.21 12.69
N MET A 19 -4.86 8.44 13.76
CA MET A 19 -4.46 8.09 15.12
C MET A 19 -4.62 6.59 15.44
N ASN A 20 -5.37 5.86 14.62
CA ASN A 20 -5.67 4.44 14.82
C ASN A 20 -4.86 3.51 13.90
N VAL A 21 -3.86 4.03 13.19
CA VAL A 21 -2.97 3.24 12.34
C VAL A 21 -2.12 2.30 13.20
N GLN A 22 -2.15 1.01 12.89
CA GLN A 22 -1.28 -0.01 13.50
C GLN A 22 -0.31 -0.62 12.49
N THR A 23 -0.63 -0.60 11.20
CA THR A 23 0.23 -1.14 10.13
C THR A 23 0.43 -0.15 9.00
N HIS A 24 1.60 -0.21 8.35
CA HIS A 24 2.02 0.75 7.33
C HIS A 24 2.55 0.03 6.09
N GLU A 25 1.70 -0.77 5.43
CA GLU A 25 2.18 -1.69 4.39
C GLU A 25 2.83 -1.00 3.19
N LEU A 26 2.39 0.21 2.84
CA LEU A 26 3.03 0.96 1.76
C LEU A 26 4.42 1.47 2.16
N ASP A 27 4.60 1.95 3.40
CA ASP A 27 5.91 2.40 3.88
C ASP A 27 6.87 1.23 3.99
N ASP A 28 6.43 0.11 4.56
CA ASP A 28 7.22 -1.13 4.66
C ASP A 28 7.71 -1.60 3.28
N ALA A 29 6.84 -1.54 2.26
CA ALA A 29 7.21 -1.88 0.89
C ALA A 29 8.23 -0.90 0.30
N ILE A 30 8.11 0.39 0.56
CA ILE A 30 9.08 1.41 0.13
C ILE A 30 10.43 1.17 0.81
N GLN A 31 10.44 0.97 2.14
CA GLN A 31 11.67 0.71 2.90
C GLN A 31 12.38 -0.56 2.42
N ALA A 32 11.64 -1.64 2.16
CA ALA A 32 12.20 -2.87 1.62
C ALA A 32 12.87 -2.63 0.25
N MET A 33 12.22 -1.89 -0.64
CA MET A 33 12.76 -1.55 -1.95
C MET A 33 14.00 -0.65 -1.87
N LEU A 34 14.00 0.34 -0.97
CA LEU A 34 15.18 1.19 -0.71
C LEU A 34 16.35 0.39 -0.14
N ALA A 35 16.07 -0.65 0.65
CA ALA A 35 17.05 -1.61 1.16
C ALA A 35 17.48 -2.66 0.11
N GLY A 36 16.98 -2.60 -1.12
CA GLY A 36 17.28 -3.57 -2.18
C GLY A 36 16.67 -4.95 -1.96
N SER A 37 15.66 -5.05 -1.08
CA SER A 37 14.95 -6.29 -0.74
C SER A 37 13.55 -6.30 -1.34
N THR A 38 12.94 -7.48 -1.42
CA THR A 38 11.53 -7.63 -1.83
C THR A 38 10.62 -7.32 -0.63
N PRO A 39 9.54 -6.53 -0.79
CA PRO A 39 8.54 -6.32 0.25
C PRO A 39 8.00 -7.65 0.79
N ALA A 40 7.88 -7.78 2.12
CA ALA A 40 7.35 -8.99 2.75
C ALA A 40 5.88 -9.25 2.39
N ILE A 41 5.13 -8.17 2.16
CA ILE A 41 3.74 -8.17 1.69
C ILE A 41 3.74 -7.47 0.33
N SER A 42 3.33 -8.19 -0.72
CA SER A 42 3.26 -7.65 -2.09
C SER A 42 1.84 -7.22 -2.49
N SER A 43 0.82 -7.67 -1.75
CA SER A 43 -0.56 -7.28 -2.00
C SER A 43 -1.38 -7.26 -0.72
N THR A 44 -2.20 -6.22 -0.58
CA THR A 44 -3.29 -6.14 0.41
C THR A 44 -4.59 -5.74 -0.29
N GLU A 45 -5.72 -5.87 0.40
CA GLU A 45 -6.98 -5.29 -0.08
C GLU A 45 -6.91 -3.76 0.04
N SER A 46 -7.33 -3.06 -1.02
CA SER A 46 -7.46 -1.61 -0.96
C SER A 46 -8.65 -1.20 -0.10
N ILE A 47 -8.43 -0.22 0.77
CA ILE A 47 -9.46 0.31 1.66
C ILE A 47 -9.77 1.75 1.26
N GLY A 48 -11.03 2.05 0.93
CA GLY A 48 -11.44 3.39 0.56
C GLY A 48 -12.82 3.46 -0.08
N CYS A 49 -13.23 4.69 -0.42
CA CYS A 49 -14.43 4.92 -1.20
C CYS A 49 -14.27 4.37 -2.62
N SER A 50 -15.31 3.75 -3.17
CA SER A 50 -15.33 3.35 -4.58
C SER A 50 -15.17 4.55 -5.50
N VAL A 51 -14.50 4.34 -6.64
CA VAL A 51 -14.37 5.33 -7.71
C VAL A 51 -15.74 5.78 -8.18
N LYS A 52 -15.93 7.10 -8.29
CA LYS A 52 -17.16 7.69 -8.82
C LYS A 52 -17.03 7.86 -10.33
N TRP A 53 -17.67 6.98 -11.07
CA TRP A 53 -17.71 7.01 -12.53
C TRP A 53 -18.79 7.97 -13.02
N LYS A 54 -18.50 8.70 -14.09
CA LYS A 54 -19.51 9.48 -14.81
C LYS A 54 -20.22 8.53 -15.77
N MET A 55 -21.56 8.54 -15.73
CA MET A 55 -22.39 7.87 -16.73
C MET A 55 -22.53 8.77 -17.96
#